data_AF-A0AAV1D6U8-F1
#
_entry.id   AF-A0AAV1D6U8-F1
#
_cell.length_a   1.000
_cell.length_b   1.000
_cell.length_c   1.000
_cell.angle_alpha   90.00
_cell.angle_beta   90.00
_cell.angle_gamma   90.00
#
_symmetry.space_group_name_H-M   'P 1'
#
loop_
_entity.id
_entity.type
_entity.pdbx_description
1 polymer ?
#
loop_
_entity_poly.entity_id
_entity_poly.type
_entity_poly.pdbx_seq_one_letter_code
_entity_poly.pdbx_strand_id
1 'polypeptide(L)'
;MARINQKDSWLFWWTLYLTAVAWIFFGIFSLIRFQADYLLVVGVCLTLSIANIVGFTRCRKDAKKQLQAFATQTIASRFTSTIQSAFSVVEVMLEKQLTGHRVDRSICAWFWEQIISQGDSFKFMPVIASPTHYLFQVVRDGITFLACTQVEMPPLMATEFLCRVADVLSDYLGGLNEDMIKDNFVIVYELLDEMIDNGFPLTTEPNILREMIAPPNIVSKMLSVVTGSTSNVSNTLPTATSSFVPWRNTDSKSSSNEVYVGLVEEMDVIINREGNLVKCEIYGEVEVNAHLSGLPDLTLSFANASILNDVRFHPCVRLRPWESEQILSFVPPDGQFKLMSYRVKNLKNTPIYVKPQLSSDSGTCRLSVMVGIKADPKKPIDSITVDFQLPPGVISANLTANYGTVNILADKTCSWSIGRMPKDKAPSMSGTLALEAGIERLHVFPSFKVGFRIMGVALSGLKIDKLDLKNVPQRPYKGFRALTKAGEYEIRS
;
A
#
# COMPACT_ATOMS: atom_id res chain seq x y z
N MET A 1 -3.07 -19.14 14.09
CA MET A 1 -2.99 -19.63 15.49
C MET A 1 -1.69 -20.39 15.68
N ALA A 2 -0.83 -19.94 16.60
CA ALA A 2 0.40 -20.64 16.94
C ALA A 2 0.09 -22.04 17.50
N ARG A 3 0.65 -23.10 16.89
CA ARG A 3 0.59 -24.46 17.47
C ARG A 3 1.31 -24.43 18.82
N ILE A 4 0.56 -24.45 19.92
CA ILE A 4 1.14 -24.64 21.26
C ILE A 4 1.96 -25.92 21.24
N ASN A 5 3.23 -25.82 21.63
CA ASN A 5 4.16 -26.93 21.65
C ASN A 5 3.68 -27.98 22.67
N GLN A 6 3.66 -29.26 22.26
CA GLN A 6 3.08 -30.35 23.07
C GLN A 6 3.82 -30.53 24.41
N LYS A 7 5.11 -30.20 24.45
CA LYS A 7 5.94 -30.24 25.67
C LYS A 7 5.51 -29.18 26.69
N ASP A 8 5.12 -27.99 26.25
CA ASP A 8 4.72 -26.88 27.13
C ASP A 8 3.36 -27.15 27.77
N SER A 9 2.43 -27.71 27.01
CA SER A 9 1.14 -28.16 27.55
C SER A 9 1.33 -29.27 28.59
N TRP A 10 2.23 -30.23 28.33
CA TRP A 10 2.51 -31.32 29.26
C TRP A 10 3.10 -30.80 30.58
N LEU A 11 4.10 -29.91 30.52
CA LEU A 11 4.71 -29.29 31.70
C LEU A 11 3.69 -28.51 32.53
N PHE A 12 2.82 -27.73 31.88
CA PHE A 12 1.79 -26.95 32.55
C PHE A 12 0.84 -27.83 33.39
N TRP A 13 0.29 -28.89 32.79
CA TRP A 13 -0.65 -29.78 33.50
C TRP A 13 0.02 -30.55 34.64
N TRP A 14 1.24 -31.05 34.41
CA TRP A 14 1.99 -31.75 35.46
C TRP A 14 2.30 -30.85 36.65
N THR A 15 2.66 -29.59 36.41
CA THR A 15 2.93 -28.62 37.47
C THR A 15 1.67 -28.39 38.32
N LEU A 16 0.51 -28.28 37.69
CA LEU A 16 -0.78 -28.03 38.35
C LEU A 16 -1.26 -29.21 39.21
N TYR A 17 -1.00 -30.45 38.78
CA TYR A 17 -1.32 -31.63 39.58
C TYR A 17 -0.30 -31.87 40.70
N LEU A 18 0.99 -31.65 40.43
CA LEU A 18 2.06 -31.89 41.41
C LEU A 18 1.93 -30.94 42.61
N THR A 19 1.54 -29.69 42.40
CA THR A 19 1.26 -28.75 43.49
C THR A 19 0.10 -29.20 44.37
N ALA A 20 -1.00 -29.68 43.79
CA ALA A 20 -2.13 -30.22 44.56
C ALA A 20 -1.73 -31.46 45.39
N VAL A 21 -0.95 -32.37 44.81
CA VAL A 21 -0.43 -33.56 45.50
C VAL A 21 0.51 -33.18 46.66
N ALA A 22 1.38 -32.19 46.47
CA ALA A 22 2.27 -31.70 47.51
C ALA A 22 1.48 -31.15 48.72
N TRP A 23 0.39 -30.40 48.48
CA TRP A 23 -0.47 -29.90 49.56
C TRP A 23 -1.21 -31.02 50.29
N ILE A 24 -1.66 -32.07 49.58
CA ILE A 24 -2.24 -33.26 50.24
C ILE A 24 -1.23 -33.92 51.17
N PHE A 25 0.02 -34.07 50.72
CA PHE A 25 1.09 -34.63 51.54
C PHE A 25 1.37 -33.80 52.80
N PHE A 26 1.45 -32.47 52.66
CA PHE A 26 1.58 -31.57 53.81
C PHE A 26 0.37 -31.63 54.76
N GLY A 27 -0.84 -31.84 54.24
CA GLY A 27 -2.04 -32.05 55.05
C GLY A 27 -1.98 -33.32 55.88
N ILE A 28 -1.56 -34.44 55.28
CA ILE A 28 -1.38 -35.72 55.99
C ILE A 28 -0.30 -35.59 57.07
N PHE A 29 0.82 -34.95 56.75
CA PHE A 29 1.90 -34.71 57.72
C PHE A 29 1.44 -33.83 58.90
N SER A 30 0.64 -32.80 58.61
CA SER A 30 0.05 -31.91 59.62
C SER A 30 -0.93 -32.67 60.55
N LEU A 31 -1.73 -33.58 59.99
CA LEU A 31 -2.65 -34.45 60.76
C LEU A 31 -1.89 -35.39 61.71
N ILE A 32 -0.80 -36.00 61.24
CA ILE A 32 0.02 -36.90 62.07
C ILE A 32 0.65 -36.14 63.25
N ARG A 33 0.98 -34.85 63.06
CA ARG A 33 1.62 -34.00 64.07
C ARG A 33 0.65 -33.23 64.98
N PHE A 34 -0.67 -33.40 64.82
CA PHE A 34 -1.72 -32.71 65.59
C PHE A 34 -1.56 -31.17 65.66
N GLN A 35 -1.09 -30.54 64.58
CA GLN A 35 -1.00 -29.07 64.49
C GLN A 35 -2.18 -28.50 63.71
N ALA A 36 -3.24 -28.10 64.43
CA ALA A 36 -4.50 -27.65 63.83
C ALA A 36 -4.36 -26.39 62.95
N ASP A 37 -3.44 -25.48 63.28
CA ASP A 37 -3.28 -24.21 62.55
C ASP A 37 -2.79 -24.43 61.11
N TYR A 38 -1.87 -25.37 60.90
CA TYR A 38 -1.37 -25.70 59.56
C TYR A 38 -2.39 -26.48 58.72
N LEU A 39 -3.33 -27.18 59.36
CA LEU A 39 -4.41 -27.89 58.66
C LEU A 39 -5.33 -26.91 57.92
N LEU A 40 -5.61 -25.75 58.52
CA LEU A 40 -6.47 -24.72 57.95
C LEU A 40 -5.81 -24.10 56.70
N VAL A 41 -4.51 -23.79 56.79
CA VAL A 41 -3.72 -23.27 55.67
C VAL A 41 -3.68 -24.26 54.50
N VAL A 42 -3.41 -25.53 54.79
CA VAL A 42 -3.43 -26.58 53.75
C VAL A 42 -4.81 -26.67 53.10
N GLY A 43 -5.89 -26.61 53.89
CA GLY A 43 -7.27 -26.62 53.37
C GLY A 43 -7.53 -25.53 52.33
N VAL A 44 -7.14 -24.29 52.61
CA VAL A 44 -7.30 -23.16 51.67
C VAL A 44 -6.45 -23.32 50.42
N CYS A 45 -5.19 -23.76 50.54
CA CYS A 45 -4.33 -23.99 49.39
C CYS A 45 -4.85 -25.11 48.48
N LEU A 46 -5.46 -26.15 49.06
CA LEU A 46 -6.00 -27.29 48.33
C LEU A 46 -7.29 -26.91 47.58
N THR A 47 -8.17 -26.10 48.18
CA THR A 47 -9.38 -25.60 47.49
C THR A 47 -9.04 -24.69 46.31
N LEU A 48 -8.06 -23.77 46.47
CA LEU A 48 -7.59 -22.92 45.37
C LEU A 48 -6.93 -23.73 44.26
N SER A 49 -6.15 -24.76 44.60
CA SER A 49 -5.51 -25.64 43.60
C SER A 49 -6.55 -26.42 42.80
N ILE A 50 -7.58 -26.96 43.46
CA ILE A 50 -8.69 -27.66 42.79
C ILE A 50 -9.47 -26.68 41.90
N ALA A 51 -9.77 -25.47 42.38
CA ALA A 51 -10.47 -24.46 41.61
C ALA A 51 -9.73 -24.11 40.31
N ASN A 52 -8.40 -23.97 40.37
CA ASN A 52 -7.56 -23.75 39.20
C ASN A 52 -7.62 -24.93 38.22
N ILE A 53 -7.49 -26.18 38.69
CA ILE A 53 -7.62 -27.37 37.83
C ILE A 53 -8.98 -27.39 37.13
N VAL A 54 -10.07 -27.13 37.85
CA VAL A 54 -11.43 -27.13 37.31
C VAL A 54 -11.63 -26.01 36.30
N GLY A 55 -11.11 -24.81 36.58
CA GLY A 55 -11.16 -23.67 35.68
C GLY A 55 -10.46 -23.96 34.35
N PHE A 56 -9.20 -24.38 34.40
CA PHE A 56 -8.43 -24.68 33.19
C PHE A 56 -8.98 -25.88 32.41
N THR A 57 -9.54 -26.89 33.09
CA THR A 57 -10.14 -28.04 32.40
C THR A 57 -11.45 -27.67 31.70
N ARG A 58 -12.27 -26.78 32.27
CA ARG A 58 -13.45 -26.22 31.60
C ARG A 58 -13.07 -25.37 30.40
N CYS A 59 -12.13 -24.43 30.54
CA CYS A 59 -11.66 -23.60 29.43
C CYS A 59 -11.13 -24.43 28.27
N ARG A 60 -10.37 -25.51 28.55
CA ARG A 60 -9.89 -26.42 27.50
C ARG A 60 -11.02 -27.18 26.80
N LYS A 61 -12.04 -27.62 27.55
CA LYS A 61 -13.22 -28.28 26.97
C LYS A 61 -14.02 -27.33 26.08
N ASP A 62 -14.21 -26.09 26.50
CA ASP A 62 -14.95 -25.09 25.72
C ASP A 62 -14.18 -24.63 24.49
N ALA A 63 -12.86 -24.44 24.61
CA ALA A 63 -12.00 -24.17 23.45
C ALA A 63 -12.06 -25.32 22.43
N LYS A 64 -12.05 -26.58 22.88
CA LYS A 64 -12.17 -27.76 22.00
C LYS A 64 -13.56 -27.86 21.35
N LYS A 65 -14.63 -27.51 22.08
CA LYS A 65 -15.99 -27.44 21.53
C LYS A 65 -16.13 -26.34 20.47
N GLN A 66 -15.56 -25.15 20.70
CA GLN A 66 -15.53 -24.08 19.70
C GLN A 66 -14.74 -24.51 18.46
N LEU A 67 -13.62 -25.20 18.62
CA LEU A 67 -12.82 -25.69 17.48
C LEU A 67 -13.53 -26.80 16.69
N GLN A 68 -14.27 -27.69 17.37
CA GLN A 68 -15.13 -28.68 16.72
C GLN A 68 -16.35 -28.04 16.04
N ALA A 69 -16.98 -27.03 16.65
CA ALA A 69 -18.05 -26.25 16.02
C ALA A 69 -17.55 -25.51 14.78
N PHE A 70 -16.35 -24.92 14.84
CA PHE A 70 -15.69 -24.26 13.72
C PHE A 70 -15.32 -25.26 12.60
N ALA A 71 -14.81 -26.44 12.94
CA ALA A 71 -14.53 -27.49 11.96
C ALA A 71 -15.82 -28.02 11.30
N THR A 72 -16.92 -28.10 12.05
CA THR A 72 -18.22 -28.56 11.52
C THR A 72 -18.88 -27.50 10.64
N GLN A 73 -18.78 -26.21 10.99
CA GLN A 73 -19.20 -25.08 10.14
C GLN A 73 -18.32 -24.92 8.90
N THR A 74 -17.02 -25.21 8.98
CA THR A 74 -16.08 -25.12 7.84
C THR A 74 -16.27 -26.26 6.83
N ILE A 75 -16.70 -27.44 7.29
CA ILE A 75 -17.01 -28.57 6.39
C ILE A 75 -18.42 -28.40 5.78
N ALA A 76 -19.38 -27.87 6.55
CA ALA A 76 -20.70 -27.52 6.02
C ALA A 76 -20.61 -26.37 4.99
N SER A 77 -19.78 -25.35 5.22
CA SER A 77 -19.60 -24.24 4.27
C SER A 77 -18.88 -24.64 2.97
N ARG A 78 -18.06 -25.70 2.99
CA ARG A 78 -17.40 -26.25 1.79
C ARG A 78 -18.29 -27.13 0.91
N PHE A 79 -19.40 -27.66 1.43
CA PHE A 79 -20.39 -28.39 0.61
C PHE A 79 -21.48 -27.48 0.03
N THR A 80 -21.69 -26.29 0.60
CA THR A 80 -22.60 -25.27 0.05
C THR A 80 -21.92 -24.36 -0.99
N SER A 81 -20.58 -24.25 -0.97
CA SER A 81 -19.81 -23.33 -1.82
C SER A 81 -19.71 -23.70 -3.30
N THR A 82 -20.31 -24.81 -3.76
CA THR A 82 -20.27 -25.22 -5.18
C THR A 82 -21.58 -24.96 -5.92
N ILE A 83 -22.68 -24.62 -5.24
CA ILE A 83 -23.99 -24.33 -5.89
C ILE A 83 -24.41 -22.86 -5.72
N GLN A 84 -23.67 -22.08 -4.93
CA GLN A 84 -23.98 -20.67 -4.65
C GLN A 84 -22.99 -19.67 -5.28
N SER A 85 -22.23 -20.10 -6.30
CA SER A 85 -21.26 -19.24 -7.01
C SER A 85 -21.88 -18.40 -8.13
N ALA A 86 -23.20 -18.24 -8.16
CA ALA A 86 -23.91 -17.41 -9.16
C ALA A 86 -24.74 -16.27 -8.55
N PHE A 87 -24.80 -16.15 -7.22
CA PHE A 87 -25.45 -15.03 -6.53
C PHE A 87 -24.64 -14.65 -5.29
N SER A 88 -23.50 -13.98 -5.49
CA SER A 88 -22.83 -13.29 -4.39
C SER A 88 -23.67 -12.07 -4.02
N VAL A 89 -24.48 -12.19 -2.96
CA VAL A 89 -24.96 -11.02 -2.23
C VAL A 89 -23.72 -10.38 -1.62
N VAL A 90 -23.21 -9.32 -2.25
CA VAL A 90 -22.13 -8.52 -1.67
C VAL A 90 -22.71 -7.81 -0.45
N GLU A 91 -22.24 -8.20 0.73
CA GLU A 91 -22.75 -7.70 2.01
C GLU A 91 -22.22 -6.29 2.28
N VAL A 92 -23.11 -5.37 2.67
CA VAL A 92 -22.70 -4.03 3.14
C VAL A 92 -22.04 -4.21 4.51
N MET A 93 -20.73 -3.99 4.58
CA MET A 93 -19.96 -4.16 5.81
C MET A 93 -20.28 -3.09 6.86
N LEU A 94 -20.39 -1.84 6.42
CA LEU A 94 -20.65 -0.68 7.26
C LEU A 94 -21.44 0.34 6.46
N GLU A 95 -22.42 0.99 7.09
CA GLU A 95 -23.15 2.11 6.51
C GLU A 95 -23.19 3.29 7.47
N LYS A 96 -23.15 4.50 6.92
CA LYS A 96 -23.30 5.74 7.67
C LYS A 96 -24.14 6.73 6.88
N GLN A 97 -25.22 7.20 7.50
CA GLN A 97 -26.09 8.22 6.94
C GLN A 97 -25.62 9.57 7.49
N LEU A 98 -25.18 10.46 6.59
CA LEU A 98 -24.56 11.74 6.97
C LEU A 98 -25.53 12.92 6.92
N THR A 99 -26.63 12.79 6.17
CA THR A 99 -27.64 13.84 6.03
C THR A 99 -28.93 13.42 6.73
N GLY A 100 -29.80 14.39 7.03
CA GLY A 100 -31.12 14.11 7.61
C GLY A 100 -32.06 13.33 6.67
N HIS A 101 -31.70 13.17 5.40
CA HIS A 101 -32.45 12.37 4.43
C HIS A 101 -31.91 10.95 4.39
N ARG A 102 -32.70 10.01 4.88
CA ARG A 102 -32.34 8.58 4.86
C ARG A 102 -32.29 8.07 3.42
N VAL A 103 -31.12 7.62 2.99
CA VAL A 103 -30.95 6.90 1.73
C VAL A 103 -31.28 5.43 1.93
N ASP A 104 -32.16 4.88 1.09
CA ASP A 104 -32.56 3.48 1.15
C ASP A 104 -31.47 2.55 0.58
N ARG A 105 -31.30 1.36 1.19
CA ARG A 105 -30.26 0.39 0.78
C ARG A 105 -30.47 -0.20 -0.62
N SER A 106 -31.65 -0.03 -1.22
CA SER A 106 -31.92 -0.42 -2.62
C SER A 106 -30.92 0.18 -3.61
N ILE A 107 -30.37 1.36 -3.33
CA ILE A 107 -29.34 1.96 -4.19
C ILE A 107 -28.05 1.12 -4.23
N CYS A 108 -27.67 0.50 -3.11
CA CYS A 108 -26.51 -0.39 -3.04
C CYS A 108 -26.77 -1.67 -3.84
N ALA A 109 -27.98 -2.23 -3.76
CA ALA A 109 -28.37 -3.39 -4.55
C ALA A 109 -28.31 -3.08 -6.05
N TRP A 110 -28.85 -1.93 -6.47
CA TRP A 110 -28.77 -1.46 -7.86
C TRP A 110 -27.32 -1.30 -8.33
N PHE A 111 -26.46 -0.69 -7.50
CA PHE A 111 -25.05 -0.51 -7.81
C PHE A 111 -24.33 -1.84 -8.07
N TRP A 112 -24.54 -2.84 -7.22
CA TRP A 112 -23.93 -4.16 -7.41
C TRP A 112 -24.45 -4.89 -8.64
N GLU A 113 -25.75 -4.77 -8.95
CA GLU A 113 -26.32 -5.31 -10.19
C GLU A 113 -25.67 -4.69 -11.43
N GLN A 114 -25.38 -3.37 -11.40
CA GLN A 114 -24.66 -2.70 -12.49
C GLN A 114 -23.21 -3.17 -12.62
N ILE A 115 -22.48 -3.36 -11.51
CA ILE A 115 -21.12 -3.91 -11.56
C ILE A 115 -21.10 -5.30 -12.17
N ILE A 116 -22.02 -6.17 -11.75
CA ILE A 116 -22.08 -7.57 -12.21
C ILE A 116 -22.45 -7.62 -13.69
N SER A 117 -23.42 -6.80 -14.13
CA SER A 117 -23.90 -6.81 -15.52
C SER A 117 -22.91 -6.18 -16.51
N GLN A 118 -22.21 -5.11 -16.13
CA GLN A 118 -21.31 -4.38 -17.01
C GLN A 118 -19.84 -4.83 -16.91
N GLY A 119 -19.51 -5.70 -15.95
CA GLY A 119 -18.18 -6.29 -15.80
C GLY A 119 -17.09 -5.27 -15.44
N ASP A 120 -15.89 -5.44 -16.01
CA ASP A 120 -14.71 -4.67 -15.63
C ASP A 120 -14.80 -3.18 -15.97
N SER A 121 -15.54 -2.78 -17.02
CA SER A 121 -15.69 -1.38 -17.43
C SER A 121 -16.31 -0.50 -16.33
N PHE A 122 -17.21 -1.06 -15.52
CA PHE A 122 -17.92 -0.32 -14.47
C PHE A 122 -17.13 -0.26 -13.15
N LYS A 123 -16.18 -1.19 -12.93
CA LYS A 123 -15.29 -1.16 -11.75
C LYS A 123 -14.36 0.05 -11.73
N PHE A 124 -14.06 0.62 -12.89
CA PHE A 124 -13.12 1.73 -13.01
C PHE A 124 -13.78 3.11 -13.11
N MET A 125 -15.11 3.19 -13.09
CA MET A 125 -15.84 4.46 -13.22
C MET A 125 -15.99 5.14 -11.85
N PRO A 126 -15.29 6.24 -11.55
CA PRO A 126 -15.29 6.81 -10.19
C PRO A 126 -16.60 7.51 -9.84
N VAL A 127 -17.36 7.93 -10.85
CA VAL A 127 -18.63 8.67 -10.71
C VAL A 127 -19.69 7.98 -11.56
N ILE A 128 -20.78 7.55 -10.93
CA ILE A 128 -21.87 6.80 -11.57
C ILE A 128 -23.17 7.56 -11.34
N ALA A 129 -23.88 7.89 -12.42
CA ALA A 129 -25.21 8.45 -12.33
C ALA A 129 -26.24 7.30 -12.32
N SER A 130 -26.95 7.15 -11.21
CA SER A 130 -28.14 6.30 -11.12
C SER A 130 -29.39 7.13 -11.41
N PRO A 131 -30.58 6.51 -11.60
CA PRO A 131 -31.82 7.25 -11.81
C PRO A 131 -32.21 8.21 -10.67
N THR A 132 -31.70 7.98 -9.45
CA THR A 132 -32.12 8.72 -8.24
C THR A 132 -30.97 9.40 -7.49
N HIS A 133 -29.74 8.92 -7.65
CA HIS A 133 -28.56 9.38 -6.90
C HIS A 133 -27.33 9.44 -7.80
N TYR A 134 -26.40 10.32 -7.46
CA TYR A 134 -25.01 10.25 -7.89
C TYR A 134 -24.22 9.38 -6.92
N LEU A 135 -23.47 8.43 -7.45
CA LEU A 135 -22.64 7.50 -6.70
C LEU A 135 -21.17 7.78 -7.00
N PHE A 136 -20.35 7.74 -5.96
CA PHE A 136 -18.89 7.87 -6.05
C PHE A 136 -18.26 6.62 -5.48
N GLN A 137 -17.33 6.00 -6.21
CA GLN A 137 -16.65 4.80 -5.76
C GLN A 137 -15.13 4.92 -5.81
N VAL A 138 -14.49 4.33 -4.81
CA VAL A 138 -13.04 4.09 -4.78
C VAL A 138 -12.82 2.67 -4.28
N VAL A 139 -11.93 1.93 -4.96
CA VAL A 139 -11.54 0.57 -4.55
C VAL A 139 -10.12 0.60 -3.98
N ARG A 140 -9.93 0.04 -2.78
CA ARG A 140 -8.64 -0.06 -2.08
C ARG A 140 -8.54 -1.43 -1.41
N ASP A 141 -7.48 -2.18 -1.72
CA ASP A 141 -7.20 -3.51 -1.17
C ASP A 141 -8.40 -4.50 -1.23
N GLY A 142 -9.20 -4.40 -2.30
CA GLY A 142 -10.39 -5.23 -2.51
C GLY A 142 -11.66 -4.75 -1.80
N ILE A 143 -11.61 -3.64 -1.05
CA ILE A 143 -12.76 -3.00 -0.40
C ILE A 143 -13.27 -1.85 -1.27
N THR A 144 -14.59 -1.81 -1.48
CA THR A 144 -15.27 -0.73 -2.20
C THR A 144 -15.80 0.30 -1.21
N PHE A 145 -15.27 1.52 -1.29
CA PHE A 145 -15.80 2.69 -0.61
C PHE A 145 -16.81 3.38 -1.53
N LEU A 146 -18.05 3.51 -1.07
CA LEU A 146 -19.17 4.05 -1.85
C LEU A 146 -19.79 5.24 -1.11
N ALA A 147 -19.85 6.40 -1.77
CA ALA A 147 -20.64 7.54 -1.33
C ALA A 147 -21.83 7.75 -2.27
N CYS A 148 -22.95 8.21 -1.73
CA CYS A 148 -24.17 8.49 -2.50
C CYS A 148 -24.73 9.87 -2.12
N THR A 149 -25.22 10.61 -3.12
CA THR A 149 -25.87 11.91 -2.93
C THR A 149 -26.99 12.11 -3.94
N GLN A 150 -28.03 12.84 -3.57
CA GLN A 150 -29.07 13.32 -4.49
C GLN A 150 -28.78 14.73 -5.00
N VAL A 151 -27.89 15.45 -4.31
CA VAL A 151 -27.54 16.84 -4.61
C VAL A 151 -26.27 16.87 -5.43
N GLU A 152 -26.25 17.73 -6.45
CA GLU A 152 -25.07 17.99 -7.25
C GLU A 152 -23.93 18.52 -6.36
N MET A 153 -22.77 17.89 -6.46
CA MET A 153 -21.57 18.30 -5.73
C MET A 153 -20.33 18.11 -6.61
N PRO A 154 -19.22 18.83 -6.33
CA PRO A 154 -17.97 18.66 -7.07
C PRO A 154 -17.48 17.20 -6.96
N PRO A 155 -17.40 16.43 -8.06
CA PRO A 155 -17.06 15.00 -7.99
C PRO A 155 -15.70 14.72 -7.35
N LEU A 156 -14.73 15.59 -7.62
CA LEU A 156 -13.38 15.47 -7.06
C LEU A 156 -13.36 15.58 -5.53
N MET A 157 -14.29 16.33 -4.93
CA MET A 157 -14.41 16.45 -3.47
C MET A 157 -14.82 15.10 -2.86
N ALA A 158 -15.82 14.44 -3.44
CA ALA A 158 -16.27 13.13 -2.99
C ALA A 158 -15.18 12.07 -3.21
N THR A 159 -14.56 12.04 -4.40
CA THR A 159 -13.51 11.06 -4.70
C THR A 159 -12.28 11.24 -3.82
N GLU A 160 -11.79 12.46 -3.60
CA GLU A 160 -10.66 12.72 -2.71
C GLU A 160 -11.01 12.34 -1.26
N PHE A 161 -12.21 12.68 -0.79
CA PHE A 161 -12.65 12.31 0.55
C PHE A 161 -12.67 10.79 0.74
N LEU A 162 -13.21 10.02 -0.21
CA LEU A 162 -13.21 8.56 -0.15
C LEU A 162 -11.79 7.97 -0.15
N CYS A 163 -10.88 8.53 -0.94
CA CYS A 163 -9.46 8.17 -0.89
C CYS A 163 -8.88 8.44 0.51
N ARG A 164 -9.16 9.59 1.11
CA ARG A 164 -8.67 9.95 2.45
C ARG A 164 -9.21 9.05 3.55
N VAL A 165 -10.50 8.68 3.49
CA VAL A 165 -11.09 7.70 4.42
C VAL A 165 -10.34 6.37 4.33
N ALA A 166 -10.10 5.87 3.11
CA ALA A 166 -9.38 4.62 2.93
C ALA A 166 -7.94 4.69 3.46
N ASP A 167 -7.22 5.78 3.19
CA ASP A 167 -5.84 5.97 3.65
C ASP A 167 -5.77 6.06 5.19
N VAL A 168 -6.67 6.82 5.83
CA VAL A 168 -6.76 6.94 7.29
C VAL A 168 -7.09 5.58 7.93
N LEU A 169 -8.06 4.84 7.40
CA LEU A 169 -8.42 3.53 7.93
C LEU A 169 -7.29 2.51 7.77
N SER A 170 -6.59 2.52 6.63
CA SER A 170 -5.43 1.66 6.40
C SER A 170 -4.33 1.94 7.42
N ASP A 171 -4.05 3.21 7.67
CA ASP A 171 -3.03 3.66 8.63
C ASP A 171 -3.40 3.35 10.10
N TYR A 172 -4.68 3.52 10.48
CA TYR A 172 -5.17 3.22 11.83
C TYR A 172 -5.19 1.73 12.16
N LEU A 173 -5.61 0.92 11.19
CA LEU A 173 -5.82 -0.51 11.40
C LEU A 173 -4.54 -1.31 11.06
N GLY A 174 -3.63 -0.76 10.26
CA GLY A 174 -2.44 -1.46 9.74
C GLY A 174 -2.72 -2.24 8.44
N GLY A 175 -3.76 -1.85 7.70
CA GLY A 175 -4.22 -2.47 6.47
C GLY A 175 -5.75 -2.46 6.34
N LEU A 176 -6.24 -2.77 5.14
CA LEU A 176 -7.67 -2.83 4.83
C LEU A 176 -8.07 -4.27 4.48
N ASN A 177 -8.88 -4.90 5.35
CA ASN A 177 -9.60 -6.12 5.02
C ASN A 177 -10.91 -6.21 5.81
N GLU A 178 -11.76 -7.17 5.44
CA GLU A 178 -13.10 -7.33 6.01
C GLU A 178 -13.09 -7.54 7.52
N ASP A 179 -12.25 -8.45 8.01
CA ASP A 179 -12.14 -8.79 9.43
C ASP A 179 -11.67 -7.59 10.24
N MET A 180 -10.67 -6.83 9.76
CA MET A 180 -10.12 -5.67 10.46
C MET A 180 -11.13 -4.52 10.59
N ILE A 181 -11.97 -4.29 9.58
CA ILE A 181 -13.03 -3.30 9.66
C ILE A 181 -14.12 -3.77 10.62
N LYS A 182 -14.56 -5.03 10.53
CA LYS A 182 -15.59 -5.60 11.41
C LYS A 182 -15.15 -5.65 12.87
N ASP A 183 -13.90 -6.00 13.15
CA ASP A 183 -13.32 -6.08 14.50
C ASP A 183 -13.12 -4.70 15.16
N ASN A 184 -13.02 -3.63 14.36
CA ASN A 184 -12.78 -2.26 14.85
C ASN A 184 -13.88 -1.29 14.42
N PHE A 185 -15.11 -1.77 14.18
CA PHE A 185 -16.22 -0.96 13.64
C PHE A 185 -16.52 0.30 14.46
N VAL A 186 -16.33 0.27 15.79
CA VAL A 186 -16.50 1.44 16.67
C VAL A 186 -15.55 2.57 16.26
N ILE A 187 -14.26 2.26 16.09
CA ILE A 187 -13.24 3.25 15.68
C ILE A 187 -13.54 3.77 14.28
N VAL A 188 -14.02 2.90 13.37
CA VAL A 188 -14.41 3.32 12.02
C VAL A 188 -15.57 4.34 12.08
N TYR A 189 -16.59 4.12 12.92
CA TYR A 189 -17.68 5.08 13.10
C TYR A 189 -17.19 6.40 13.72
N GLU A 190 -16.38 6.33 14.78
CA GLU A 190 -15.77 7.50 15.44
C GLU A 190 -14.96 8.33 14.44
N LEU A 191 -14.12 7.69 13.63
CA LEU A 191 -13.33 8.36 12.59
C LEU A 191 -14.23 9.02 11.55
N LEU A 192 -15.25 8.30 11.07
CA LEU A 192 -16.19 8.88 10.10
C LEU A 192 -17.03 10.03 10.70
N ASP A 193 -17.29 10.06 12.01
CA ASP A 193 -18.00 11.18 12.67
C ASP A 193 -17.12 12.43 12.73
N GLU A 194 -15.81 12.24 12.94
CA GLU A 194 -14.86 13.36 13.00
C GLU A 194 -14.45 13.86 11.59
N MET A 195 -14.37 12.95 10.62
CA MET A 195 -13.89 13.27 9.28
C MET A 195 -14.90 14.03 8.42
N ILE A 196 -16.20 13.89 8.67
CA ILE A 196 -17.26 14.47 7.84
C ILE A 196 -18.50 14.82 8.65
N ASP A 197 -19.03 16.01 8.43
CA ASP A 197 -20.29 16.46 9.03
C ASP A 197 -21.25 16.98 7.94
N ASN A 198 -22.48 16.49 7.94
CA ASN A 198 -23.53 16.85 7.00
C ASN A 198 -23.09 16.86 5.51
N GLY A 199 -22.21 15.93 5.13
CA GLY A 199 -21.68 15.81 3.76
C GLY A 199 -20.45 16.68 3.44
N PHE A 200 -19.95 17.45 4.40
CA PHE A 200 -18.76 18.29 4.26
C PHE A 200 -17.58 17.71 5.04
N PRO A 201 -16.44 17.39 4.37
CA PRO A 201 -15.23 16.95 5.07
C PRO A 201 -14.74 18.02 6.05
N LEU A 202 -14.41 17.59 7.27
CA LEU A 202 -13.88 18.43 8.35
C LEU A 202 -12.42 18.07 8.63
N THR A 203 -12.18 17.19 9.60
CA THR A 203 -10.84 16.84 10.07
C THR A 203 -10.36 15.59 9.33
N THR A 204 -9.50 15.74 8.32
CA THR A 204 -8.95 14.59 7.56
C THR A 204 -7.46 14.34 7.80
N GLU A 205 -6.83 15.13 8.68
CA GLU A 205 -5.42 15.03 9.00
C GLU A 205 -5.15 13.92 10.03
N PRO A 206 -4.37 12.87 9.71
CA PRO A 206 -4.17 11.70 10.58
C PRO A 206 -3.62 12.04 11.97
N ASN A 207 -2.75 13.03 12.09
CA ASN A 207 -2.18 13.41 13.39
C ASN A 207 -3.22 14.02 14.33
N ILE A 208 -4.12 14.86 13.79
CA ILE A 208 -5.22 15.43 14.57
C ILE A 208 -6.18 14.31 14.98
N LEU A 209 -6.54 13.45 14.02
CA LEU A 209 -7.42 12.32 14.28
C LEU A 209 -6.84 11.41 15.37
N ARG A 210 -5.53 11.14 15.39
CA ARG A 210 -4.89 10.24 16.38
C ARG A 210 -4.87 10.82 17.79
N GLU A 211 -4.83 12.15 17.91
CA GLU A 211 -4.96 12.84 19.19
C GLU A 211 -6.41 12.83 19.71
N MET A 212 -7.40 12.85 18.80
CA MET A 212 -8.82 12.81 19.16
C MET A 212 -9.33 11.39 19.42
N ILE A 213 -8.95 10.46 18.56
CA ILE A 213 -9.39 9.07 18.51
C ILE A 213 -8.15 8.20 18.51
N ALA A 214 -7.86 7.59 19.66
CA ALA A 214 -6.67 6.79 19.84
C ALA A 214 -6.71 5.52 18.95
N PRO A 215 -5.62 5.18 18.24
CA PRO A 215 -5.53 3.93 17.49
C PRO A 215 -5.72 2.69 18.39
N PRO A 216 -6.23 1.59 17.83
CA PRO A 216 -6.43 0.36 18.60
C PRO A 216 -5.07 -0.21 19.04
N ASN A 217 -4.80 -0.24 20.35
CA ASN A 217 -3.60 -0.87 20.90
C ASN A 217 -3.99 -2.05 21.81
N ILE A 218 -3.18 -3.10 21.85
CA ILE A 218 -3.48 -4.32 22.64
C ILE A 218 -3.62 -3.98 24.12
N VAL A 219 -2.83 -3.01 24.59
CA VAL A 219 -2.87 -2.53 25.97
C VAL A 219 -4.16 -1.73 26.26
N SER A 220 -4.65 -0.92 25.31
CA SER A 220 -5.90 -0.17 25.51
C SER A 220 -7.13 -1.08 25.47
N LYS A 221 -7.13 -2.13 24.63
CA LYS A 221 -8.15 -3.19 24.66
C LYS A 221 -8.17 -3.97 25.97
N MET A 222 -7.02 -4.18 26.61
CA MET A 222 -6.96 -4.85 27.92
C MET A 222 -7.33 -3.91 29.08
N LEU A 223 -6.95 -2.62 28.97
CA LEU A 223 -7.28 -1.61 29.98
C LEU A 223 -8.78 -1.33 30.02
N SER A 224 -9.45 -1.21 28.87
CA SER A 224 -10.90 -0.95 28.80
C SER A 224 -11.75 -2.07 29.39
N VAL A 225 -11.29 -3.32 29.29
CA VAL A 225 -11.91 -4.49 29.93
C VAL A 225 -11.75 -4.47 31.46
N VAL A 226 -10.66 -3.88 31.97
CA VAL A 226 -10.33 -3.86 33.40
C VAL A 226 -10.87 -2.62 34.11
N THR A 227 -10.88 -1.46 33.45
CA THR A 227 -11.29 -0.18 34.06
C THR A 227 -12.74 0.19 33.78
N GLY A 228 -13.41 -0.51 32.86
CA GLY A 228 -14.79 -0.19 32.44
C GLY A 228 -14.90 1.14 31.67
N SER A 229 -13.78 1.78 31.32
CA SER A 229 -13.75 2.98 30.49
C SER A 229 -13.67 2.58 29.03
N THR A 230 -14.75 2.80 28.28
CA THR A 230 -14.89 2.34 26.88
C THR A 230 -14.62 3.43 25.83
N SER A 231 -14.25 4.66 26.21
CA SER A 231 -14.05 5.75 25.25
C SER A 231 -12.63 5.73 24.67
N ASN A 232 -12.51 5.53 23.36
CA ASN A 232 -11.27 5.79 22.61
C ASN A 232 -11.06 7.30 22.34
N VAL A 233 -12.09 8.10 22.64
CA VAL A 233 -12.11 9.55 22.45
C VAL A 233 -11.36 10.25 23.59
N SER A 234 -10.46 11.15 23.24
CA SER A 234 -9.68 11.97 24.18
C SER A 234 -10.54 13.10 24.79
N ASN A 235 -10.36 13.37 26.08
CA ASN A 235 -11.04 14.47 26.80
C ASN A 235 -10.32 15.82 26.64
N THR A 236 -9.18 15.86 25.94
CA THR A 236 -8.40 17.09 25.70
C THR A 236 -8.37 17.38 24.21
N LEU A 237 -8.72 18.61 23.82
CA LEU A 237 -8.61 19.07 22.43
C LEU A 237 -7.16 18.95 21.94
N PRO A 238 -6.93 18.41 20.73
CA PRO A 238 -5.60 18.31 20.13
C PRO A 238 -4.95 19.69 20.03
N THR A 239 -3.68 19.80 20.45
CA THR A 239 -2.94 21.08 20.32
C THR A 239 -2.79 21.45 18.85
N ALA A 240 -2.78 20.43 17.96
CA ALA A 240 -2.71 20.56 16.52
C ALA A 240 -3.90 21.30 15.88
N THR A 241 -5.09 21.32 16.50
CA THR A 241 -6.25 22.08 15.96
C THR A 241 -6.04 23.60 15.99
N SER A 242 -5.13 24.07 16.85
CA SER A 242 -4.71 25.47 16.94
C SER A 242 -3.39 25.77 16.18
N SER A 243 -2.75 24.74 15.63
CA SER A 243 -1.47 24.84 14.94
C SER A 243 -1.66 25.13 13.45
N PHE A 244 -0.85 26.04 12.90
CA PHE A 244 -0.74 26.24 11.45
C PHE A 244 0.04 25.10 10.75
N VAL A 245 0.43 24.05 11.48
CA VAL A 245 1.17 22.88 11.00
C VAL A 245 0.46 21.60 11.49
N PRO A 246 -0.72 21.25 10.96
CA PRO A 246 -1.52 20.13 11.44
C PRO A 246 -0.88 18.75 11.17
N TRP A 247 0.02 18.66 10.21
CA TRP A 247 0.71 17.43 9.80
C TRP A 247 1.97 17.10 10.62
N ARG A 248 2.29 17.85 11.69
CA ARG A 248 3.49 17.59 12.52
C ARG A 248 3.22 17.82 14.01
N ASN A 249 3.61 16.86 14.85
CA ASN A 249 3.55 17.00 16.30
C ASN A 249 4.75 17.80 16.84
N THR A 250 4.49 18.73 17.76
CA THR A 250 5.46 19.66 18.36
C THR A 250 6.44 19.00 19.34
N ASP A 251 6.08 17.86 19.92
CA ASP A 251 6.84 17.18 20.98
C ASP A 251 7.77 16.09 20.43
N SER A 252 7.87 15.95 19.11
CA SER A 252 8.74 14.97 18.46
C SER A 252 10.21 15.20 18.82
N LYS A 253 10.81 14.23 19.53
CA LYS A 253 12.25 14.18 19.84
C LYS A 253 12.88 13.02 19.07
N SER A 254 13.64 13.34 18.04
CA SER A 254 14.44 12.35 17.31
C SER A 254 15.79 12.14 17.97
N SER A 255 16.27 10.90 17.99
CA SER A 255 17.60 10.54 18.53
C SER A 255 18.75 11.10 17.66
N SER A 256 18.50 11.26 16.36
CA SER A 256 19.41 11.89 15.40
C SER A 256 18.63 12.80 14.47
N ASN A 257 19.11 14.04 14.26
CA ASN A 257 18.49 14.97 13.32
C ASN A 257 19.05 14.73 11.91
N GLU A 258 18.27 14.09 11.05
CA GLU A 258 18.67 13.79 9.68
C GLU A 258 17.52 14.02 8.68
N VAL A 259 17.90 14.46 7.47
CA VAL A 259 16.97 14.65 6.36
C VAL A 259 17.58 14.10 5.09
N TYR A 260 16.84 13.25 4.39
CA TYR A 260 17.19 12.77 3.07
C TYR A 260 16.21 13.33 2.04
N VAL A 261 16.73 13.84 0.93
CA VAL A 261 15.93 14.28 -0.22
C VAL A 261 16.27 13.39 -1.41
N GLY A 262 15.27 12.66 -1.89
CA GLY A 262 15.33 11.79 -3.05
C GLY A 262 14.64 12.42 -4.26
N LEU A 263 15.32 12.49 -5.39
CA LEU A 263 14.69 12.72 -6.70
C LEU A 263 14.40 11.35 -7.33
N VAL A 264 13.13 11.01 -7.48
CA VAL A 264 12.69 9.78 -8.13
C VAL A 264 12.01 10.15 -9.44
N GLU A 265 12.57 9.72 -10.56
CA GLU A 265 12.08 10.04 -11.90
C GLU A 265 11.66 8.79 -12.66
N GLU A 266 10.54 8.92 -13.37
CA GLU A 266 10.01 7.97 -14.33
C GLU A 266 10.05 8.61 -15.72
N MET A 267 10.74 7.95 -16.64
CA MET A 267 10.89 8.43 -18.01
C MET A 267 9.87 7.75 -18.94
N ASP A 268 8.97 8.55 -19.50
CA ASP A 268 7.99 8.15 -20.49
C ASP A 268 8.50 8.45 -21.89
N VAL A 269 8.52 7.43 -22.75
CA VAL A 269 9.02 7.52 -24.11
C VAL A 269 8.10 6.76 -25.05
N ILE A 270 7.72 7.38 -26.16
CA ILE A 270 7.06 6.69 -27.27
C ILE A 270 7.87 6.94 -28.53
N ILE A 271 8.39 5.87 -29.12
CA ILE A 271 9.06 5.89 -30.43
C ILE A 271 8.14 5.21 -31.44
N ASN A 272 7.91 5.87 -32.59
CA ASN A 272 7.09 5.31 -33.66
C ASN A 272 7.86 4.31 -34.52
N ARG A 273 7.17 3.70 -35.50
CA ARG A 273 7.74 2.68 -36.41
C ARG A 273 8.90 3.18 -37.26
N GLU A 274 8.88 4.47 -37.61
CA GLU A 274 9.96 5.11 -38.37
C GLU A 274 11.19 5.45 -37.50
N GLY A 275 11.12 5.22 -36.18
CA GLY A 275 12.18 5.53 -35.22
C GLY A 275 12.16 6.98 -34.72
N ASN A 276 11.11 7.74 -35.00
CA ASN A 276 10.93 9.12 -34.53
C ASN A 276 10.41 9.14 -33.08
N LEU A 277 10.96 10.05 -32.30
CA LEU A 277 10.56 10.30 -30.91
C LEU A 277 9.25 11.10 -30.90
N VAL A 278 8.14 10.45 -30.51
CA VAL A 278 6.80 11.06 -30.47
C VAL A 278 6.52 11.69 -29.11
N LYS A 279 6.84 10.98 -28.03
CA LYS A 279 6.70 11.45 -26.65
C LYS A 279 8.02 11.19 -25.93
N CYS A 280 8.50 12.17 -25.18
CA CYS A 280 9.66 12.03 -24.31
C CYS A 280 9.57 13.02 -23.17
N GLU A 281 9.22 12.50 -22.00
CA GLU A 281 8.88 13.31 -20.84
C GLU A 281 9.33 12.58 -19.58
N ILE A 282 9.54 13.34 -18.52
CA ILE A 282 9.85 12.80 -17.20
C ILE A 282 8.77 13.23 -16.23
N TYR A 283 8.23 12.26 -15.51
CA TYR A 283 7.47 12.47 -14.30
C TYR A 283 8.40 12.27 -13.11
N GLY A 284 8.54 13.27 -12.26
CA GLY A 284 9.45 13.22 -11.13
C GLY A 284 8.74 13.49 -9.80
N GLU A 285 9.24 12.88 -8.74
CA GLU A 285 8.80 13.08 -7.38
C GLU A 285 10.01 13.47 -6.51
N VAL A 286 9.79 14.43 -5.61
CA VAL A 286 10.74 14.80 -4.57
C VAL A 286 10.26 14.12 -3.29
N GLU A 287 10.90 13.01 -2.96
CA GLU A 287 10.66 12.28 -1.72
C GLU A 287 11.56 12.83 -0.62
N VAL A 288 10.97 13.10 0.55
CA VAL A 288 11.72 13.57 1.72
C VAL A 288 11.53 12.55 2.83
N ASN A 289 12.63 12.17 3.47
CA ASN A 289 12.61 11.41 4.71
C ASN A 289 13.24 12.26 5.81
N ALA A 290 12.41 12.79 6.71
CA ALA A 290 12.83 13.73 7.74
C ALA A 290 12.64 13.11 9.13
N HIS A 291 13.76 12.91 9.84
CA HIS A 291 13.76 12.57 11.27
C HIS A 291 14.36 13.76 12.01
N LEU A 292 13.51 14.73 12.34
CA LEU A 292 13.91 15.98 12.95
C LEU A 292 13.18 16.19 14.27
N SER A 293 13.79 16.92 15.20
CA SER A 293 13.15 17.26 16.47
C SER A 293 12.45 18.62 16.41
N GLY A 294 11.32 18.76 17.10
CA GLY A 294 10.59 20.02 17.24
C GLY A 294 9.90 20.50 15.95
N LEU A 295 9.95 21.81 15.70
CA LEU A 295 9.31 22.49 14.54
C LEU A 295 10.37 23.03 13.56
N PRO A 296 11.00 22.17 12.74
CA PRO A 296 12.01 22.58 11.78
C PRO A 296 11.39 23.32 10.60
N ASP A 297 12.01 24.41 10.17
CA ASP A 297 11.61 25.14 8.95
C ASP A 297 12.66 24.92 7.86
N LEU A 298 12.26 24.25 6.79
CA LEU A 298 13.14 23.83 5.69
C LEU A 298 12.97 24.76 4.49
N THR A 299 14.07 24.95 3.78
CA THR A 299 14.11 25.71 2.53
C THR A 299 14.92 24.94 1.49
N LEU A 300 14.27 24.47 0.43
CA LEU A 300 14.90 23.72 -0.67
C LEU A 300 14.83 24.54 -1.96
N SER A 301 15.97 24.74 -2.62
CA SER A 301 16.10 25.41 -3.91
C SER A 301 16.65 24.47 -4.98
N PHE A 302 16.24 24.71 -6.23
CA PHE A 302 16.81 24.05 -7.41
C PHE A 302 17.64 25.04 -8.21
N ALA A 303 18.76 24.58 -8.75
CA ALA A 303 19.64 25.42 -9.57
C ALA A 303 18.98 25.82 -10.91
N ASN A 304 17.98 25.05 -11.33
CA ASN A 304 17.32 25.18 -12.63
C ASN A 304 15.82 24.86 -12.55
N ALA A 305 15.12 25.45 -11.57
CA ALA A 305 13.67 25.26 -11.38
C ALA A 305 12.82 25.56 -12.64
N SER A 306 13.31 26.41 -13.55
CA SER A 306 12.61 26.80 -14.78
C SER A 306 12.36 25.65 -15.77
N ILE A 307 12.99 24.49 -15.60
CA ILE A 307 12.72 23.31 -16.45
C ILE A 307 11.41 22.61 -16.08
N LEU A 308 10.87 22.90 -14.90
CA LEU A 308 9.67 22.27 -14.36
C LEU A 308 8.44 22.87 -15.05
N ASN A 309 7.55 22.02 -15.56
CA ASN A 309 6.33 22.46 -16.25
C ASN A 309 5.11 22.41 -15.33
N ASP A 310 4.70 21.20 -14.95
CA ASP A 310 3.53 20.97 -14.11
C ASP A 310 4.04 20.58 -12.72
N VAL A 311 3.76 21.36 -11.68
CA VAL A 311 4.20 21.09 -10.30
C VAL A 311 3.01 20.92 -9.37
N ARG A 312 3.09 19.96 -8.46
CA ARG A 312 2.09 19.73 -7.39
C ARG A 312 2.82 19.60 -6.07
N PHE A 313 2.33 20.26 -5.04
CA PHE A 313 2.97 20.32 -3.74
C PHE A 313 2.21 19.54 -2.67
N HIS A 314 2.95 19.05 -1.69
CA HIS A 314 2.38 18.69 -0.41
C HIS A 314 1.78 19.93 0.26
N PRO A 315 0.68 19.81 1.03
CA PRO A 315 0.12 20.92 1.82
C PRO A 315 1.10 21.62 2.77
N CYS A 316 2.26 21.03 3.03
CA CYS A 316 3.27 21.61 3.91
C CYS A 316 4.09 22.72 3.25
N VAL A 317 4.02 22.83 1.93
CA VAL A 317 4.75 23.83 1.14
C VAL A 317 3.97 25.14 1.12
N ARG A 318 4.66 26.21 1.52
CA ARG A 318 4.15 27.57 1.41
C ARG A 318 4.23 27.99 -0.06
N LEU A 319 3.08 28.34 -0.66
CA LEU A 319 3.00 28.68 -2.09
C LEU A 319 3.64 30.01 -2.43
N ARG A 320 3.55 31.03 -1.56
CA ARG A 320 4.08 32.38 -1.87
C ARG A 320 5.58 32.41 -2.18
N PRO A 321 6.48 31.79 -1.37
CA PRO A 321 7.91 31.72 -1.70
C PRO A 321 8.20 30.97 -3.01
N TRP A 322 7.38 29.98 -3.36
CA TRP A 322 7.49 29.30 -4.64
C TRP A 322 7.14 30.24 -5.80
N GLU A 323 6.01 30.94 -5.71
CA GLU A 323 5.55 31.87 -6.75
C GLU A 323 6.52 33.04 -6.97
N SER A 324 7.16 33.56 -5.91
CA SER A 324 8.07 34.70 -6.01
C SER A 324 9.51 34.31 -6.40
N GLU A 325 10.05 33.26 -5.80
CA GLU A 325 11.50 32.96 -5.85
C GLU A 325 11.80 31.54 -6.33
N GLN A 326 10.78 30.72 -6.61
CA GLN A 326 10.92 29.29 -6.93
C GLN A 326 11.63 28.49 -5.82
N ILE A 327 11.36 28.88 -4.57
CA ILE A 327 11.93 28.27 -3.37
C ILE A 327 10.83 27.48 -2.64
N LEU A 328 11.13 26.23 -2.28
CA LEU A 328 10.25 25.41 -1.46
C LEU A 328 10.52 25.70 0.01
N SER A 329 9.60 26.43 0.66
CA SER A 329 9.61 26.65 2.11
C SER A 329 8.52 25.83 2.78
N PHE A 330 8.88 25.00 3.76
CA PHE A 330 7.95 24.06 4.38
C PHE A 330 8.39 23.60 5.78
N VAL A 331 7.43 23.15 6.58
CA VAL A 331 7.68 22.37 7.80
C VAL A 331 7.37 20.90 7.47
N PRO A 332 8.35 19.99 7.41
CA PRO A 332 8.12 18.62 6.96
C PRO A 332 7.27 17.81 7.95
N PRO A 333 6.34 16.96 7.48
CA PRO A 333 5.91 15.79 8.24
C PRO A 333 7.10 14.95 8.72
N ASP A 334 6.89 14.15 9.76
CA ASP A 334 7.92 13.23 10.25
C ASP A 334 7.94 11.94 9.42
N GLY A 335 9.14 11.39 9.17
CA GLY A 335 9.35 10.21 8.34
C GLY A 335 9.34 10.51 6.84
N GLN A 336 8.96 9.50 6.04
CA GLN A 336 8.95 9.56 4.58
C GLN A 336 7.64 10.14 4.04
N PHE A 337 7.73 11.17 3.21
CA PHE A 337 6.59 11.75 2.50
C PHE A 337 6.99 12.31 1.14
N LYS A 338 6.01 12.50 0.27
CA LYS A 338 6.20 13.17 -1.02
C LYS A 338 6.04 14.68 -0.84
N LEU A 339 7.13 15.43 -1.02
CA LEU A 339 7.13 16.90 -0.90
C LEU A 339 6.49 17.56 -2.13
N MET A 340 6.86 17.09 -3.32
CA MET A 340 6.28 17.58 -4.57
C MET A 340 6.35 16.53 -5.66
N SER A 341 5.51 16.67 -6.68
CA SER A 341 5.66 16.00 -7.97
C SER A 341 5.79 17.04 -9.06
N TYR A 342 6.51 16.69 -10.12
CA TYR A 342 6.76 17.56 -11.25
C TYR A 342 6.76 16.80 -12.58
N ARG A 343 6.59 17.55 -13.67
CA ARG A 343 6.75 17.04 -15.04
C ARG A 343 7.72 17.91 -15.81
N VAL A 344 8.61 17.27 -16.57
CA VAL A 344 9.49 17.90 -17.56
C VAL A 344 9.16 17.33 -18.93
N LYS A 345 8.67 18.20 -19.82
CA LYS A 345 8.20 17.83 -21.17
C LYS A 345 9.28 18.07 -22.22
N ASN A 346 9.10 17.49 -23.40
CA ASN A 346 9.88 17.77 -24.61
C ASN A 346 11.39 17.49 -24.49
N LEU A 347 11.76 16.42 -23.79
CA LEU A 347 13.14 15.94 -23.76
C LEU A 347 13.54 15.44 -25.15
N LYS A 348 14.75 15.80 -25.61
CA LYS A 348 15.20 15.46 -26.98
C LYS A 348 15.92 14.11 -27.07
N ASN A 349 16.35 13.58 -25.94
CA ASN A 349 17.27 12.45 -25.86
C ASN A 349 16.75 11.37 -24.91
N THR A 350 17.08 10.13 -25.23
CA THR A 350 16.80 8.95 -24.39
C THR A 350 18.13 8.28 -24.01
N PRO A 351 18.24 7.66 -22.82
CA PRO A 351 19.49 7.02 -22.39
C PRO A 351 19.78 5.74 -23.19
N ILE A 352 18.72 5.03 -23.59
CA ILE A 352 18.76 3.75 -24.29
C ILE A 352 18.09 3.91 -25.65
N TYR A 353 18.56 3.19 -26.66
CA TYR A 353 17.79 2.91 -27.87
C TYR A 353 17.52 1.41 -27.97
N VAL A 354 16.37 1.05 -28.53
CA VAL A 354 16.09 -0.33 -28.96
C VAL A 354 15.69 -0.29 -30.41
N LYS A 355 16.27 -1.17 -31.21
CA LYS A 355 16.05 -1.27 -32.65
C LYS A 355 15.53 -2.67 -32.99
N PRO A 356 14.20 -2.86 -32.99
CA PRO A 356 13.61 -4.08 -33.50
C PRO A 356 13.65 -4.11 -35.03
N GLN A 357 13.87 -5.30 -35.59
CA GLN A 357 13.84 -5.60 -37.02
C GLN A 357 13.13 -6.92 -37.21
N LEU A 358 12.03 -6.90 -37.96
CA LEU A 358 11.26 -8.09 -38.30
C LEU A 358 11.28 -8.28 -39.82
N SER A 359 11.58 -9.50 -40.27
CA SER A 359 11.49 -9.89 -41.68
C SER A 359 10.72 -11.20 -41.79
N SER A 360 9.57 -11.15 -42.46
CA SER A 360 8.72 -12.33 -42.68
C SER A 360 8.94 -12.89 -44.07
N ASP A 361 9.15 -14.20 -44.17
CA ASP A 361 9.29 -14.93 -45.43
C ASP A 361 8.68 -16.33 -45.28
N SER A 362 7.84 -16.73 -46.24
CA SER A 362 7.39 -18.11 -46.43
C SER A 362 6.91 -18.82 -45.15
N GLY A 363 6.07 -18.15 -44.34
CA GLY A 363 5.50 -18.71 -43.11
C GLY A 363 6.40 -18.68 -41.87
N THR A 364 7.60 -18.08 -41.96
CA THR A 364 8.49 -17.84 -40.82
C THR A 364 8.84 -16.36 -40.72
N CYS A 365 8.86 -15.82 -39.50
CA CYS A 365 9.29 -14.45 -39.25
C CYS A 365 10.61 -14.44 -38.47
N ARG A 366 11.65 -13.79 -39.01
CA ARG A 366 12.91 -13.56 -38.29
C ARG A 366 12.79 -12.27 -37.49
N LEU A 367 13.08 -12.35 -36.20
CA LEU A 367 13.13 -11.22 -35.27
C LEU A 367 14.59 -10.96 -34.89
N SER A 368 15.00 -9.70 -34.93
CA SER A 368 16.27 -9.21 -34.39
C SER A 368 16.02 -7.93 -33.60
N VAL A 369 16.45 -7.87 -32.35
CA VAL A 369 16.28 -6.72 -31.46
C VAL A 369 17.63 -6.35 -30.90
N MET A 370 18.08 -5.12 -31.14
CA MET A 370 19.34 -4.60 -30.60
C MET A 370 19.07 -3.49 -29.59
N VAL A 371 19.76 -3.53 -28.45
CA VAL A 371 19.69 -2.51 -27.40
C VAL A 371 21.06 -1.84 -27.28
N GLY A 372 21.10 -0.53 -27.09
CA GLY A 372 22.36 0.18 -26.87
C GLY A 372 22.18 1.53 -26.17
N ILE A 373 23.30 2.17 -25.84
CA ILE A 373 23.32 3.50 -25.22
C ILE A 373 23.18 4.56 -26.32
N LYS A 374 22.29 5.54 -26.13
CA LYS A 374 22.13 6.68 -27.05
C LYS A 374 22.70 7.96 -26.45
N ALA A 375 22.17 8.43 -25.32
CA ALA A 375 22.70 9.56 -24.56
C ALA A 375 23.30 9.05 -23.24
N ASP A 376 24.62 8.95 -23.17
CA ASP A 376 25.30 8.39 -22.01
C ASP A 376 25.02 9.20 -20.72
N PRO A 377 24.34 8.62 -19.71
CA PRO A 377 24.07 9.29 -18.45
C PRO A 377 25.30 9.41 -17.54
N LYS A 378 26.48 8.93 -17.96
CA LYS A 378 27.73 8.86 -17.17
C LYS A 378 27.60 8.01 -15.89
N LYS A 379 26.55 7.21 -15.80
CA LYS A 379 26.25 6.28 -14.71
C LYS A 379 25.87 4.93 -15.31
N PRO A 380 26.09 3.82 -14.59
CA PRO A 380 25.65 2.52 -15.06
C PRO A 380 24.13 2.49 -15.21
N ILE A 381 23.69 1.89 -16.31
CA ILE A 381 22.29 1.56 -16.57
C ILE A 381 22.11 0.09 -16.20
N ASP A 382 21.27 -0.16 -15.20
CA ASP A 382 21.01 -1.46 -14.60
C ASP A 382 19.54 -1.89 -14.80
N SER A 383 19.24 -3.14 -14.45
CA SER A 383 17.88 -3.70 -14.52
C SER A 383 17.21 -3.51 -15.88
N ILE A 384 17.96 -3.65 -16.97
CA ILE A 384 17.45 -3.47 -18.33
C ILE A 384 16.61 -4.69 -18.71
N THR A 385 15.36 -4.43 -19.10
CA THR A 385 14.45 -5.43 -19.65
C THR A 385 13.85 -4.96 -20.97
N VAL A 386 13.53 -5.88 -21.85
CA VAL A 386 12.75 -5.63 -23.07
C VAL A 386 11.64 -6.67 -23.15
N ASP A 387 10.41 -6.21 -23.06
CA ASP A 387 9.23 -7.06 -23.02
C ASP A 387 8.33 -6.76 -24.21
N PHE A 388 7.78 -7.81 -24.84
CA PHE A 388 6.81 -7.65 -25.92
C PHE A 388 5.89 -8.87 -25.97
N GLN A 389 4.67 -8.66 -26.45
CA GLN A 389 3.72 -9.74 -26.65
C GLN A 389 3.90 -10.33 -28.05
N LEU A 390 3.94 -11.66 -28.16
CA LEU A 390 3.97 -12.29 -29.48
C LEU A 390 2.70 -11.93 -30.26
N PRO A 391 2.83 -11.49 -31.52
CA PRO A 391 1.68 -11.16 -32.35
C PRO A 391 0.69 -12.33 -32.52
N PRO A 392 -0.61 -12.04 -32.76
CA PRO A 392 -1.58 -13.04 -33.17
C PRO A 392 -1.09 -13.81 -34.41
N GLY A 393 -1.31 -15.12 -34.44
CA GLY A 393 -0.82 -15.98 -35.53
C GLY A 393 0.60 -16.53 -35.34
N VAL A 394 1.31 -16.18 -34.25
CA VAL A 394 2.56 -16.84 -33.86
C VAL A 394 2.25 -18.05 -32.97
N ILE A 395 2.67 -19.24 -33.41
CA ILE A 395 2.50 -20.50 -32.67
C ILE A 395 3.64 -20.70 -31.69
N SER A 396 4.88 -20.48 -32.14
CA SER A 396 6.08 -20.68 -31.32
C SER A 396 7.17 -19.68 -31.69
N ALA A 397 8.07 -19.44 -30.75
CA ALA A 397 9.17 -18.51 -30.90
C ALA A 397 10.44 -19.16 -30.36
N ASN A 398 11.47 -19.23 -31.19
CA ASN A 398 12.79 -19.69 -30.81
C ASN A 398 13.74 -18.49 -30.85
N LEU A 399 13.98 -17.90 -29.68
CA LEU A 399 14.72 -16.65 -29.51
C LEU A 399 15.97 -16.91 -28.66
N THR A 400 17.09 -16.35 -29.09
CA THR A 400 18.38 -16.44 -28.38
C THR A 400 18.96 -15.04 -28.24
N ALA A 401 19.69 -14.78 -27.15
CA ALA A 401 20.34 -13.50 -26.92
C ALA A 401 21.83 -13.72 -26.62
N ASN A 402 22.67 -12.76 -27.01
CA ASN A 402 24.10 -12.76 -26.67
C ASN A 402 24.36 -12.34 -25.21
N TYR A 403 23.46 -11.55 -24.62
CA TYR A 403 23.47 -11.16 -23.21
C TYR A 403 22.10 -11.34 -22.60
N GLY A 404 22.09 -11.67 -21.31
CA GLY A 404 20.86 -11.83 -20.55
C GLY A 404 20.12 -13.12 -20.86
N THR A 405 18.92 -13.23 -20.32
CA THR A 405 18.04 -14.40 -20.46
C THR A 405 16.76 -14.02 -21.17
N VAL A 406 16.30 -14.89 -22.08
CA VAL A 406 15.02 -14.73 -22.78
C VAL A 406 14.05 -15.76 -22.24
N ASN A 407 12.92 -15.30 -21.73
CA ASN A 407 11.86 -16.15 -21.21
C ASN A 407 10.58 -15.87 -21.99
N ILE A 408 9.88 -16.95 -22.37
CA ILE A 408 8.57 -16.85 -23.03
C ILE A 408 7.55 -17.46 -22.09
N LEU A 409 6.63 -16.62 -21.62
CA LEU A 409 5.61 -16.98 -20.65
C LEU A 409 4.41 -17.65 -21.34
N ALA A 410 3.55 -18.30 -20.54
CA ALA A 410 2.40 -19.04 -21.03
C ALA A 410 1.34 -18.15 -21.72
N ASP A 411 1.30 -16.86 -21.37
CA ASP A 411 0.45 -15.83 -21.97
C ASP A 411 1.02 -15.27 -23.30
N LYS A 412 2.06 -15.91 -23.84
CA LYS A 412 2.81 -15.48 -25.03
C LYS A 412 3.56 -14.13 -24.85
N THR A 413 3.84 -13.72 -23.61
CA THR A 413 4.73 -12.59 -23.32
C THR A 413 6.18 -13.04 -23.40
N CYS A 414 6.97 -12.38 -24.26
CA CYS A 414 8.42 -12.55 -24.33
C CYS A 414 9.09 -11.50 -23.45
N SER A 415 9.90 -11.94 -22.50
CA SER A 415 10.68 -11.08 -21.61
C SER A 415 12.17 -11.33 -21.76
N TRP A 416 12.90 -10.26 -22.11
CA TRP A 416 14.35 -10.27 -22.21
C TRP A 416 14.97 -9.52 -21.04
N SER A 417 15.65 -10.23 -20.15
CA SER A 417 16.34 -9.63 -19.01
C SER A 417 17.83 -9.51 -19.29
N ILE A 418 18.30 -8.31 -19.63
CA ILE A 418 19.72 -8.01 -19.93
C ILE A 418 20.51 -7.78 -18.64
N GLY A 419 19.89 -7.17 -17.63
CA GLY A 419 20.55 -6.79 -16.39
C GLY A 419 21.31 -5.46 -16.55
N ARG A 420 22.64 -5.48 -16.45
CA ARG A 420 23.48 -4.29 -16.58
C ARG A 420 23.95 -4.10 -18.02
N MET A 421 23.96 -2.85 -18.50
CA MET A 421 24.46 -2.55 -19.86
C MET A 421 25.94 -2.99 -19.99
N PRO A 422 26.25 -3.92 -20.91
CA PRO A 422 27.62 -4.37 -21.15
C PRO A 422 28.46 -3.27 -21.81
N LYS A 423 29.78 -3.32 -21.61
CA LYS A 423 30.73 -2.31 -22.14
C LYS A 423 31.45 -2.74 -23.41
N ASP A 424 31.43 -4.04 -23.71
CA ASP A 424 32.17 -4.68 -24.79
C ASP A 424 31.34 -4.74 -26.08
N LYS A 425 30.13 -5.33 -26.05
CA LYS A 425 29.26 -5.46 -27.22
C LYS A 425 27.81 -5.12 -26.88
N ALA A 426 27.10 -4.53 -27.84
CA ALA A 426 25.68 -4.23 -27.70
C ALA A 426 24.86 -5.52 -27.46
N PRO A 427 23.94 -5.53 -26.49
CA PRO A 427 22.96 -6.59 -26.35
C PRO A 427 22.10 -6.74 -27.61
N SER A 428 21.92 -7.97 -28.04
CA SER A 428 21.08 -8.34 -29.16
C SER A 428 20.35 -9.66 -28.90
N MET A 429 19.06 -9.68 -29.16
CA MET A 429 18.25 -10.88 -29.27
C MET A 429 17.96 -11.16 -30.75
N SER A 430 18.06 -12.42 -31.16
CA SER A 430 17.66 -12.85 -32.50
C SER A 430 17.04 -14.24 -32.51
N GLY A 431 16.13 -14.49 -33.45
CA GLY A 431 15.56 -15.81 -33.64
C GLY A 431 14.42 -15.87 -34.64
N THR A 432 13.67 -16.97 -34.61
CA THR A 432 12.59 -17.26 -35.56
C THR A 432 11.26 -17.44 -34.84
N LEU A 433 10.22 -16.82 -35.39
CA LEU A 433 8.82 -16.97 -35.00
C LEU A 433 8.13 -17.84 -36.06
N ALA A 434 7.53 -18.95 -35.64
CA ALA A 434 6.75 -19.82 -36.51
C ALA A 434 5.32 -19.30 -36.61
N LEU A 435 4.85 -19.04 -37.83
CA LEU A 435 3.51 -18.53 -38.10
C LEU A 435 2.52 -19.69 -38.28
N GLU A 436 1.24 -19.42 -38.05
CA GLU A 436 0.15 -20.36 -38.33
C GLU A 436 0.06 -20.71 -39.82
N ALA A 437 -0.38 -21.94 -40.10
CA ALA A 437 -0.57 -22.41 -41.47
C ALA A 437 -1.55 -21.49 -42.21
N GLY A 438 -1.14 -20.96 -43.37
CA GLY A 438 -1.91 -20.00 -44.15
C GLY A 438 -1.53 -18.53 -43.92
N ILE A 439 -0.68 -18.22 -42.93
CA ILE A 439 -0.11 -16.89 -42.75
C ILE A 439 1.29 -16.85 -43.37
N GLU A 440 1.40 -16.29 -44.58
CA GLU A 440 2.70 -16.14 -45.25
C GLU A 440 3.54 -14.98 -44.67
N ARG A 441 2.85 -13.91 -44.23
CA ARG A 441 3.48 -12.68 -43.74
C ARG A 441 2.81 -12.15 -42.48
N LEU A 442 3.63 -11.73 -41.53
CA LEU A 442 3.17 -11.03 -40.34
C LEU A 442 2.78 -9.59 -40.68
N HIS A 443 1.52 -9.22 -40.42
CA HIS A 443 0.98 -7.88 -40.66
C HIS A 443 0.88 -7.02 -39.39
N VAL A 444 0.89 -7.66 -38.21
CA VAL A 444 0.82 -7.00 -36.92
C VAL A 444 2.18 -7.11 -36.25
N PHE A 445 2.82 -5.97 -36.06
CA PHE A 445 4.13 -5.87 -35.43
C PHE A 445 3.95 -5.51 -33.94
N PRO A 446 4.71 -6.13 -33.04
CA PRO A 446 4.57 -5.90 -31.61
C PRO A 446 5.14 -4.54 -31.20
N SER A 447 4.64 -3.99 -30.10
CA SER A 447 5.31 -2.92 -29.38
C SER A 447 6.25 -3.50 -28.34
N PHE A 448 7.44 -2.92 -28.22
CA PHE A 448 8.45 -3.30 -27.24
C PHE A 448 8.41 -2.33 -26.07
N LYS A 449 8.24 -2.85 -24.86
CA LYS A 449 8.33 -2.12 -23.61
C LYS A 449 9.73 -2.27 -23.04
N VAL A 450 10.33 -1.17 -22.59
CA VAL A 450 11.71 -1.15 -22.09
C VAL A 450 11.72 -0.80 -20.61
N GLY A 451 12.29 -1.67 -19.78
CA GLY A 451 12.61 -1.38 -18.38
C GLY A 451 14.06 -0.97 -18.23
N PHE A 452 14.36 -0.03 -17.33
CA PHE A 452 15.72 0.25 -16.87
C PHE A 452 15.72 0.98 -15.53
N ARG A 453 16.90 1.03 -14.90
CA ARG A 453 17.17 1.79 -13.67
C ARG A 453 18.55 2.46 -13.74
N ILE A 454 18.64 3.72 -13.34
CA ILE A 454 19.89 4.50 -13.25
C ILE A 454 19.97 5.14 -11.88
N MET A 455 21.00 4.80 -11.13
CA MET A 455 21.26 5.34 -9.79
C MET A 455 22.12 6.60 -9.83
N GLY A 456 21.73 7.62 -9.07
CA GLY A 456 22.53 8.83 -8.84
C GLY A 456 22.45 9.87 -9.97
N VAL A 457 21.45 9.78 -10.85
CA VAL A 457 21.18 10.75 -11.92
C VAL A 457 19.69 11.06 -11.95
N ALA A 458 19.38 12.33 -12.23
CA ALA A 458 18.06 12.80 -12.66
C ALA A 458 18.17 13.14 -14.16
N LEU A 459 17.55 12.34 -15.03
CA LEU A 459 17.61 12.52 -16.49
C LEU A 459 16.90 13.79 -16.96
N SER A 460 16.01 14.38 -16.14
CA SER A 460 15.44 15.70 -16.45
C SER A 460 16.49 16.81 -16.46
N GLY A 461 17.63 16.55 -15.79
CA GLY A 461 18.65 17.55 -15.51
C GLY A 461 18.34 18.43 -14.31
N LEU A 462 17.26 18.18 -13.56
CA LEU A 462 16.96 18.90 -12.32
C LEU A 462 18.11 18.74 -11.31
N LYS A 463 18.57 19.86 -10.76
CA LYS A 463 19.66 19.87 -9.78
C LYS A 463 19.19 20.58 -8.52
N ILE A 464 19.37 19.91 -7.38
CA ILE A 464 19.23 20.54 -6.08
C ILE A 464 20.41 21.50 -5.89
N ASP A 465 20.10 22.74 -5.56
CA ASP A 465 21.08 23.78 -5.28
C ASP A 465 21.40 23.81 -3.78
N LYS A 466 20.38 24.04 -2.95
CA LYS A 466 20.56 24.20 -1.51
C LYS A 466 19.40 23.62 -0.72
N LEU A 467 19.71 23.05 0.44
CA LEU A 467 18.74 22.70 1.48
C LEU A 467 19.18 23.37 2.78
N ASP A 468 18.41 24.31 3.29
CA ASP A 468 18.62 24.96 4.58
C ASP A 468 17.58 24.50 5.61
N LEU A 469 18.00 24.46 6.87
CA LEU A 469 17.13 24.11 7.99
C LEU A 469 17.30 25.16 9.08
N LYS A 470 16.17 25.65 9.60
CA LYS A 470 16.08 26.55 10.76
C LYS A 470 15.36 25.82 11.89
N ASN A 471 15.52 26.34 13.11
CA ASN A 471 14.85 25.84 14.32
C ASN A 471 15.18 24.38 14.67
N VAL A 472 16.40 23.93 14.36
CA VAL A 472 16.91 22.61 14.78
C VAL A 472 18.05 22.82 15.79
N PRO A 473 18.02 22.14 16.96
CA PRO A 473 18.99 22.38 18.04
C PRO A 473 20.42 21.95 17.71
N GLN A 474 20.59 20.99 16.80
CA GLN A 474 21.89 20.51 16.34
C GLN A 474 21.96 20.55 14.81
N ARG A 475 23.17 20.66 14.26
CA ARG A 475 23.39 20.63 12.81
C ARG A 475 22.93 19.28 12.26
N PRO A 476 21.88 19.25 11.42
CA PRO A 476 21.32 18.00 10.93
C PRO A 476 22.19 17.42 9.82
N TYR A 477 22.18 16.10 9.69
CA TYR A 477 22.73 15.42 8.52
C TYR A 477 21.80 15.61 7.32
N LYS A 478 22.38 15.85 6.13
CA LYS A 478 21.65 16.06 4.88
C LYS A 478 22.10 15.04 3.84
N GLY A 479 21.18 14.21 3.36
CA GLY A 479 21.44 13.25 2.29
C GLY A 479 20.70 13.65 1.01
N PHE A 480 21.35 13.44 -0.13
CA PHE A 480 20.74 13.63 -1.44
C PHE A 480 20.92 12.37 -2.28
N ARG A 481 19.86 11.96 -2.96
CA ARG A 481 19.90 10.82 -3.89
C ARG A 481 19.04 11.13 -5.10
N ALA A 482 19.46 10.63 -6.25
CA ALA A 482 18.64 10.61 -7.45
C ALA A 482 18.50 9.17 -7.95
N LEU A 483 17.35 8.87 -8.54
CA LEU A 483 17.02 7.61 -9.17
C LEU A 483 16.15 7.93 -10.39
N THR A 484 16.57 7.49 -11.56
CA THR A 484 15.69 7.47 -12.74
C THR A 484 15.40 6.03 -13.14
N LYS A 485 14.14 5.72 -13.41
CA LYS A 485 13.69 4.43 -13.94
C LYS A 485 12.81 4.65 -15.18
N ALA A 486 12.59 3.59 -15.95
CA ALA A 486 11.61 3.63 -17.03
C ALA A 486 10.19 3.76 -16.46
N GLY A 487 9.40 4.67 -17.03
CA GLY A 487 7.94 4.71 -16.89
C GLY A 487 7.30 3.94 -18.06
N GLU A 488 6.45 4.60 -18.83
CA GLU A 488 5.96 4.08 -20.11
C GLU A 488 7.00 4.27 -21.22
N TYR A 489 7.94 3.34 -21.33
CA TYR A 489 8.93 3.34 -22.40
C TYR A 489 8.53 2.35 -23.51
N GLU A 490 7.85 2.84 -24.54
CA GLU A 490 7.31 2.06 -25.66
C GLU A 490 8.05 2.35 -26.98
N ILE A 491 8.37 1.29 -27.71
CA ILE A 491 8.95 1.34 -29.05
C ILE A 491 8.04 0.54 -29.97
N ARG A 492 7.37 1.25 -30.88
CA ARG A 492 6.43 0.65 -31.84
C ARG A 492 7.21 0.16 -33.03
N SER A 493 7.07 -1.13 -33.38
CA SER A 493 7.64 -1.71 -34.60
C SER A 493 6.63 -1.79 -35.73
#